data_AF-A0A0N7KG29-F1
#
_entry.id   AF-A0A0N7KG29-F1
#
_cell.length_a   1.000
_cell.length_b   1.000
_cell.length_c   1.000
_cell.angle_alpha   90.00
_cell.angle_beta   90.00
_cell.angle_gamma   90.00
#
_symmetry.space_group_name_H-M   'P 1'
#
loop_
_entity.id
_entity.type
_entity.pdbx_description
1 polymer ?
#
loop_
_entity_poly.entity_id
_entity_poly.type
_entity_poly.pdbx_seq_one_letter_code
_entity_poly.pdbx_strand_id
1 'polypeptide(L)' 'IGYEEIVNTQVLAFNGQPVKNLKNLVSMVENCKDEFLKFDLEYDQIVVLETKTAKAATQDILTTHCIPSAMSDDLKT' A
#
# COMPACT_ATOMS: atom_id res chain seq x y z
N ILE A 1 -5.87 -3.23 18.11
CA ILE A 1 -5.44 -4.32 17.21
C ILE A 1 -5.51 -3.71 15.82
N GLY A 2 -4.35 -3.30 15.30
CA GLY A 2 -4.21 -2.73 13.96
C GLY A 2 -3.46 -3.70 13.07
N TYR A 3 -2.69 -3.15 12.14
CA TYR A 3 -1.95 -3.89 11.13
C TYR A 3 -0.45 -4.04 11.45
N GLU A 4 -0.03 -3.68 12.67
CA GLU A 4 1.38 -3.55 13.06
C GLU A 4 2.13 -4.89 13.14
N GLU A 5 1.41 -5.99 13.32
CA GLU A 5 1.98 -7.35 13.46
C GLU A 5 2.04 -8.11 12.13
N ILE A 6 1.63 -7.50 11.01
CA ILE A 6 1.70 -8.12 9.69
C ILE A 6 3.16 -8.13 9.23
N VAL A 7 3.74 -9.32 9.10
CA VAL A 7 5.12 -9.52 8.69
C VAL A 7 5.22 -10.54 7.56
N ASN A 8 5.97 -10.18 6.50
CA ASN A 8 6.29 -11.05 5.36
C ASN A 8 5.06 -11.75 4.72
N THR A 9 3.92 -11.08 4.65
CA THR A 9 2.69 -11.61 4.05
C THR A 9 2.53 -11.14 2.61
N GLN A 10 2.23 -12.06 1.69
CA GLN A 10 2.08 -11.73 0.27
C GLN A 10 0.80 -10.90 0.02
N VAL A 11 0.89 -9.88 -0.85
CA VAL A 11 -0.27 -9.18 -1.41
C VAL A 11 -0.74 -9.89 -2.67
N LEU A 12 -1.99 -10.36 -2.68
CA LEU A 12 -2.59 -11.12 -3.77
C LEU A 12 -3.41 -10.23 -4.71
N ALA A 13 -4.22 -9.32 -4.15
CA ALA A 13 -5.06 -8.41 -4.92
C ALA A 13 -5.16 -7.04 -4.24
N PHE A 14 -5.45 -6.03 -5.06
CA PHE A 14 -5.75 -4.68 -4.62
C PHE A 14 -7.10 -4.24 -5.19
N ASN A 15 -8.04 -3.85 -4.34
CA ASN A 15 -9.43 -3.53 -4.71
C ASN A 15 -10.07 -4.61 -5.63
N GLY A 16 -9.82 -5.89 -5.32
CA GLY A 16 -10.33 -7.04 -6.08
C GLY A 16 -9.62 -7.32 -7.41
N GLN A 17 -8.61 -6.53 -7.78
CA GLN A 17 -7.80 -6.74 -8.98
C GLN A 17 -6.48 -7.45 -8.62
N PRO A 18 -6.11 -8.55 -9.31
CA PRO A 18 -4.88 -9.29 -8.99
C PRO A 18 -3.62 -8.45 -9.15
N VAL A 19 -2.70 -8.55 -8.19
CA VAL A 19 -1.39 -7.90 -8.23
C VAL A 19 -0.41 -8.77 -9.02
N LYS A 20 0.20 -8.19 -10.06
CA LYS A 20 1.14 -8.92 -10.95
C LYS A 20 2.60 -8.77 -10.52
N ASN A 21 2.95 -7.59 -10.02
CA ASN A 21 4.29 -7.23 -9.55
C ASN A 21 4.23 -5.89 -8.79
N LEU A 22 5.36 -5.46 -8.24
CA LEU A 22 5.45 -4.23 -7.45
C LEU A 22 5.08 -2.97 -8.25
N LYS A 23 5.57 -2.83 -9.50
CA LYS A 23 5.26 -1.68 -10.35
C LYS A 23 3.76 -1.58 -10.66
N ASN A 24 3.12 -2.73 -10.89
CA ASN A 24 1.68 -2.81 -11.06
C ASN A 24 0.93 -2.37 -9.80
N LEU A 25 1.36 -2.83 -8.61
CA LEU A 25 0.75 -2.42 -7.34
C LEU A 25 0.87 -0.91 -7.11
N VAL A 26 2.06 -0.33 -7.31
CA VAL A 26 2.29 1.12 -7.21
C VAL A 26 1.32 1.88 -8.10
N SER A 27 1.22 1.48 -9.37
CA SER A 27 0.29 2.12 -10.31
C SER A 27 -1.17 2.04 -9.84
N MET A 28 -1.59 0.91 -9.27
CA MET A 28 -2.95 0.73 -8.76
C MET A 28 -3.24 1.64 -7.55
N VAL A 29 -2.30 1.74 -6.61
CA VAL A 29 -2.44 2.59 -5.41
C VAL A 29 -2.41 4.08 -5.75
N GLU A 30 -1.46 4.50 -6.59
CA GLU A 30 -1.33 5.90 -7.01
C GLU A 30 -2.59 6.38 -7.73
N ASN A 31 -3.11 5.57 -8.66
CA ASN A 31 -4.30 5.90 -9.45
C ASN A 31 -5.63 5.61 -8.75
N CYS A 32 -5.61 5.04 -7.54
CA CYS A 32 -6.83 4.74 -6.79
C CYS A 32 -7.58 6.02 -6.41
N LYS A 33 -8.87 6.06 -6.79
CA LYS A 33 -9.83 7.14 -6.48
C LYS A 33 -10.98 6.68 -5.59
N ASP A 34 -11.01 5.39 -5.25
CA ASP A 34 -12.00 4.83 -4.34
C ASP A 34 -11.79 5.39 -2.92
N GLU A 35 -12.82 5.26 -2.08
CA GLU A 35 -12.74 5.70 -0.68
C GLU A 35 -11.73 4.88 0.13
N PHE A 36 -11.53 3.61 -0.24
CA PHE A 36 -10.69 2.67 0.47
C PHE A 36 -9.64 2.01 -0.42
N LEU A 37 -8.47 1.79 0.17
CA LEU A 37 -7.40 0.92 -0.32
C LEU A 37 -7.58 -0.44 0.36
N LYS A 38 -8.11 -1.42 -0.38
CA LYS A 38 -8.30 -2.80 0.09
C LYS A 38 -7.19 -3.69 -0.46
N PHE A 39 -6.38 -4.24 0.43
CA PHE A 39 -5.34 -5.22 0.11
C PHE A 39 -5.82 -6.59 0.57
N ASP A 40 -5.94 -7.52 -0.38
CA ASP A 40 -6.17 -8.93 -0.09
C ASP A 40 -4.79 -9.60 0.03
N LEU A 41 -4.54 -10.19 1.19
CA LEU A 41 -3.26 -10.79 1.55
C LEU A 41 -3.37 -12.33 1.59
N GLU A 42 -2.22 -13.00 1.71
CA GLU A 42 -2.17 -14.43 2.03
C GLU A 42 -2.93 -14.75 3.33
N TYR A 43 -3.37 -16.01 3.48
CA TYR A 43 -4.12 -16.49 4.64
C TYR A 43 -5.49 -15.83 4.83
N ASP A 44 -6.14 -15.44 3.72
CA ASP A 44 -7.45 -14.78 3.68
C ASP A 44 -7.51 -13.49 4.54
N GLN A 45 -6.34 -12.86 4.77
CA GLN A 45 -6.25 -11.61 5.51
C GLN A 45 -6.59 -10.42 4.60
N ILE A 46 -7.20 -9.38 5.18
CA ILE A 46 -7.58 -8.17 4.46
C ILE A 46 -7.12 -6.94 5.25
N VAL A 47 -6.45 -6.02 4.57
CA VAL A 47 -6.10 -4.69 5.09
C VAL A 47 -6.93 -3.66 4.36
N VAL A 48 -7.60 -2.78 5.10
CA VAL A 48 -8.41 -1.69 4.53
C VAL A 48 -7.96 -0.36 5.13
N LEU A 49 -7.56 0.57 4.27
CA LEU A 49 -7.17 1.92 4.66
C LEU A 49 -8.04 2.94 3.95
N GLU A 50 -8.41 4.04 4.60
CA GLU A 50 -9.10 5.15 3.93
C GLU A 50 -8.08 5.92 3.06
N THR A 51 -8.40 6.06 1.77
CA THR A 51 -7.41 6.46 0.75
C THR A 51 -6.83 7.85 1.00
N LYS A 52 -7.63 8.79 1.50
CA LYS A 52 -7.20 10.18 1.72
C LYS A 52 -6.25 10.29 2.90
N THR A 53 -6.61 9.71 4.05
CA THR A 53 -5.79 9.72 5.27
C THR A 53 -4.52 8.91 5.07
N ALA A 54 -4.57 7.75 4.40
CA ALA A 54 -3.38 6.94 4.11
C ALA A 54 -2.35 7.72 3.28
N LYS A 55 -2.80 8.40 2.21
CA LYS A 55 -1.91 9.24 1.38
C LYS A 55 -1.39 10.45 2.15
N ALA A 56 -2.22 11.11 2.96
CA ALA A 56 -1.82 12.27 3.75
C ALA A 56 -0.78 11.93 4.84
N ALA A 57 -0.92 10.77 5.49
CA ALA A 57 -0.02 10.33 6.57
C ALA A 57 1.36 9.88 6.07
N THR A 58 1.51 9.60 4.76
CA THR A 58 2.74 9.02 4.20
C THR A 58 3.96 9.88 4.50
N GLN A 59 3.87 11.21 4.35
CA GLN A 59 5.03 12.09 4.54
C GLN A 59 5.54 12.10 5.99
N ASP A 60 4.64 12.18 6.97
CA ASP A 60 5.01 12.22 8.39
C ASP A 60 5.65 10.89 8.83
N ILE A 61 5.15 9.75 8.32
CA ILE A 61 5.72 8.43 8.57
C ILE A 61 7.14 8.35 8.00
N LEU A 62 7.36 8.77 6.75
CA LEU A 62 8.69 8.76 6.13
C LEU A 62 9.69 9.61 6.92
N THR A 63 9.28 10.81 7.34
CA THR A 63 10.11 11.71 8.15
C THR A 63 10.47 11.09 9.51
N THR A 64 9.51 10.47 10.19
CA THR A 64 9.73 9.82 11.50
C THR A 64 10.77 8.71 11.43
N HIS A 65 10.81 7.98 10.32
CA HIS A 65 11.69 6.82 10.12
C HIS A 65 12.94 7.13 9.28
N CYS A 66 13.25 8.41 9.02
CA CYS A 66 14.39 8.84 8.20
C CYS A 66 14.43 8.20 6.80
N ILE A 67 13.27 7.96 6.19
CA ILE A 67 13.16 7.39 4.84
C ILE A 67 13.12 8.54 3.82
N PRO A 68 14.07 8.60 2.86
CA PRO A 68 14.22 9.76 1.99
C PRO A 68 13.19 9.86 0.86
N SER A 69 12.49 8.77 0.53
CA SER A 69 11.55 8.70 -0.60
C SER A 69 10.51 7.61 -0.36
N ALA A 70 9.26 7.85 -0.75
CA ALA A 70 8.15 6.89 -0.63
C ALA A 70 8.32 5.63 -1.51
N MET A 71 9.15 5.71 -2.54
CA MET A 71 9.43 4.62 -3.47
C MET A 71 10.87 4.68 -4.00
N SER A 72 11.38 3.55 -4.47
CA SER A 72 12.67 3.45 -5.15
C SER A 72 12.63 4.12 -6.53
N ASP A 73 13.79 4.46 -7.07
CA ASP A 73 13.89 5.26 -8.31
C ASP A 73 13.32 4.54 -9.53
N ASP A 74 13.39 3.21 -9.59
CA ASP A 74 12.83 2.38 -10.67
C ASP A 74 11.29 2.41 -10.73
N LEU A 75 10.64 2.82 -9.64
CA LEU A 75 9.18 2.95 -9.53
C LEU A 75 8.68 4.36 -9.84
N LYS A 76 9.57 5.36 -9.93
CA LYS A 76 9.21 6.78 -10.19
C LYS A 76 8.88 7.08 -11.66
N THR A 77 8.91 6.08 -12.54
CA THR A 77 8.77 6.18 -14.00
C THR A 77 7.65 5.31 -14.54
#